data_AF-A0A087B4W5-F1
#
_entry.id   AF-A0A087B4W5-F1
#
_cell.length_a   1.000
_cell.length_b   1.000
_cell.length_c   1.000
_cell.angle_alpha   90.00
_cell.angle_beta   90.00
_cell.angle_gamma   90.00
#
_symmetry.space_group_name_H-M   'P 1'
#
loop_
_entity.id
_entity.type
_entity.pdbx_description
1 polymer ?
#
loop_
_entity_poly.entity_id
_entity_poly.type
_entity_poly.pdbx_seq_one_letter_code
_entity_poly.pdbx_strand_id
1 'polypeptide(L)'
;MVTPDPRVAAQASRLASQRRAQLLIELKQLADTGHGDQCIPVLVDRAAHDPAVCALHVWLVDQAVFGAGRALACRHIQTAARWTGCVLKHSPARTTVGWLLDDRTHGARLLAWLAAIATGSGWKPEPPDPYHG
;
A
#
# COMPACT_ATOMS: atom_id res chain seq x y z
N MET A 1 1.19 0.63 36.40
CA MET A 1 0.78 0.75 34.99
C MET A 1 -0.54 1.50 34.96
N VAL A 2 -0.59 2.69 34.36
CA VAL A 2 -1.83 3.47 34.25
C VAL A 2 -2.59 2.95 33.04
N THR A 3 -3.76 2.36 33.24
CA THR A 3 -4.63 1.92 32.15
C THR A 3 -5.17 3.17 31.45
N PRO A 4 -4.97 3.34 30.13
CA PRO A 4 -5.46 4.52 29.42
C PRO A 4 -7.00 4.59 29.49
N ASP A 5 -7.53 5.80 29.65
CA ASP A 5 -8.98 6.05 29.66
C ASP A 5 -9.62 5.52 28.36
N PRO A 6 -10.62 4.63 28.43
CA PRO A 6 -11.28 4.06 27.25
C PRO A 6 -11.87 5.12 26.31
N ARG A 7 -12.28 6.29 26.81
CA ARG A 7 -12.80 7.40 25.99
C ARG A 7 -11.70 8.01 25.14
N VAL A 8 -10.53 8.22 25.73
CA VAL A 8 -9.33 8.73 25.04
C VAL A 8 -8.90 7.75 23.95
N ALA A 9 -8.88 6.45 24.25
CA ALA A 9 -8.58 5.42 23.27
C ALA A 9 -9.59 5.38 22.10
N ALA A 10 -10.89 5.49 22.40
CA ALA A 10 -11.95 5.52 21.38
C ALA A 10 -11.87 6.79 20.50
N GLN A 11 -11.53 7.94 21.07
CA GLN A 11 -11.32 9.17 20.30
C GLN A 11 -10.09 9.07 19.39
N ALA A 12 -8.96 8.58 19.91
CA ALA A 12 -7.76 8.36 19.10
C ALA A 12 -8.01 7.40 17.92
N SER A 13 -8.76 6.32 18.15
CA SER A 13 -9.16 5.37 17.10
C SER A 13 -10.02 6.02 16.02
N ARG A 14 -10.99 6.86 16.40
CA ARG A 14 -11.83 7.62 15.47
C ARG A 14 -11.00 8.57 14.61
N LEU A 15 -10.10 9.35 15.21
CA LEU A 15 -9.21 10.26 14.49
C LEU A 15 -8.27 9.52 13.53
N ALA A 16 -7.75 8.36 13.94
CA ALA A 16 -6.91 7.54 13.07
C ALA A 16 -7.70 7.01 11.86
N SER A 17 -8.96 6.60 12.06
CA SER A 17 -9.84 6.14 10.97
C SER A 17 -10.20 7.27 10.02
N GLN A 18 -10.47 8.48 10.53
CA GLN A 18 -10.72 9.66 9.70
C GLN A 18 -9.51 10.01 8.83
N ARG A 19 -8.30 10.02 9.40
CA ARG A 19 -7.07 10.32 8.63
C ARG A 19 -6.81 9.30 7.52
N ARG A 20 -7.02 8.01 7.79
CA ARG A 20 -6.96 6.96 6.77
C ARG A 20 -7.98 7.15 5.66
N ALA A 21 -9.23 7.44 6.02
CA ALA A 21 -10.29 7.67 5.05
C ALA A 21 -10.01 8.90 4.17
N GLN A 22 -9.53 9.99 4.79
CA GLN A 22 -9.17 11.21 4.06
C GLN A 22 -8.08 10.96 3.02
N LEU A 23 -7.03 10.23 3.38
CA LEU A 23 -5.96 9.87 2.44
C LEU A 23 -6.50 9.02 1.27
N LEU A 24 -7.37 8.04 1.53
CA LEU A 24 -7.97 7.24 0.46
C LEU A 24 -8.80 8.07 -0.52
N ILE A 25 -9.55 9.05 -0.01
CA ILE A 25 -10.32 9.99 -0.83
C ILE A 25 -9.38 10.83 -1.70
N GLU A 26 -8.33 11.39 -1.11
CA GLU A 26 -7.31 12.17 -1.82
C GLU A 26 -6.64 11.36 -2.93
N LEU A 27 -6.19 10.14 -2.63
CA LEU A 27 -5.58 9.24 -3.61
C LEU A 27 -6.55 8.89 -4.76
N LYS A 28 -7.82 8.66 -4.44
CA LYS A 28 -8.85 8.37 -5.45
C LYS A 28 -9.09 9.59 -6.35
N GLN A 29 -9.13 10.79 -5.77
CA GLN A 29 -9.28 12.04 -6.53
C GLN A 29 -8.09 12.27 -7.47
N LEU A 30 -6.86 12.06 -6.99
CA LEU A 30 -5.65 12.17 -7.83
C LEU A 30 -5.70 11.17 -8.99
N ALA A 31 -6.08 9.92 -8.73
CA ALA A 31 -6.23 8.90 -9.76
C ALA A 31 -7.31 9.25 -10.79
N ASP A 32 -8.46 9.77 -10.35
CA ASP A 32 -9.60 10.11 -11.22
C ASP A 32 -9.37 11.39 -12.05
N THR A 33 -8.52 12.30 -11.58
CA THR A 33 -8.25 13.59 -12.24
C THR A 33 -7.03 13.57 -13.15
N GLY A 34 -6.43 12.41 -13.40
CA GLY A 34 -5.29 12.26 -14.30
C GLY A 34 -3.92 12.53 -13.65
N HIS A 35 -3.86 12.65 -12.32
CA HIS A 35 -2.65 12.83 -11.52
C HIS A 35 -2.22 11.53 -10.81
N GLY A 36 -2.42 10.39 -11.47
CA GLY A 36 -2.13 9.07 -10.90
C GLY A 36 -0.64 8.85 -10.56
N ASP A 37 0.25 9.57 -11.24
CA ASP A 37 1.70 9.61 -10.97
C ASP A 37 2.01 10.16 -9.57
N GLN A 38 1.14 11.00 -9.00
CA GLN A 38 1.30 11.60 -7.67
C GLN A 38 0.80 10.70 -6.53
N CYS A 39 -0.01 9.67 -6.82
CA CYS A 39 -0.62 8.82 -5.79
C CYS A 39 0.42 8.11 -4.92
N ILE A 40 1.47 7.54 -5.51
CA ILE A 40 2.51 6.82 -4.76
C ILE A 40 3.41 7.79 -3.98
N PRO A 41 3.92 8.90 -4.56
CA PRO A 41 4.62 9.92 -3.79
C PRO A 41 3.85 10.43 -2.56
N VAL A 42 2.57 10.78 -2.72
CA VAL A 42 1.71 11.26 -1.61
C VAL A 42 1.55 10.19 -0.53
N LEU A 43 1.32 8.93 -0.91
CA LEU A 43 1.22 7.82 0.04
C LEU A 43 2.49 7.66 0.86
N VAL A 44 3.66 7.67 0.21
CA VAL A 44 4.96 7.49 0.87
C VAL A 44 5.26 8.63 1.83
N ASP A 45 5.08 9.88 1.38
CA ASP A 45 5.28 11.07 2.23
C ASP A 45 4.36 11.05 3.45
N ARG A 46 3.07 10.73 3.25
CA ARG A 46 2.11 10.69 4.36
C ARG A 46 2.41 9.57 5.35
N ALA A 47 2.83 8.41 4.87
CA ALA A 47 3.20 7.28 5.72
C ALA A 47 4.44 7.55 6.56
N ALA A 48 5.40 8.34 6.06
CA ALA A 48 6.59 8.73 6.82
C ALA A 48 6.26 9.54 8.08
N HIS A 49 5.16 10.30 8.06
CA HIS A 49 4.80 11.24 9.12
C HIS A 49 3.56 10.84 9.94
N ASP A 50 2.77 9.84 9.49
CA ASP A 50 1.53 9.44 10.13
C ASP A 50 1.45 7.92 10.41
N PRO A 51 1.61 7.49 11.67
CA PRO A 51 1.45 6.09 12.06
C PRO A 51 0.06 5.50 11.74
N ALA A 52 -0.99 6.34 11.68
CA ALA A 52 -2.32 5.88 11.29
C ALA A 52 -2.38 5.45 9.83
N VAL A 53 -1.57 6.08 8.96
CA VAL A 53 -1.42 5.72 7.55
C VAL A 53 -0.62 4.43 7.41
N CYS A 54 0.42 4.22 8.20
CA CYS A 54 1.13 2.93 8.24
C CYS A 54 0.22 1.75 8.60
N ALA A 55 -0.86 1.99 9.35
CA ALA A 55 -1.87 0.98 9.68
C ALA A 55 -2.96 0.79 8.61
N LEU A 56 -2.96 1.58 7.54
CA LEU A 56 -3.88 1.44 6.42
C LEU A 56 -3.64 0.11 5.69
N HIS A 57 -4.69 -0.60 5.28
CA HIS A 57 -4.53 -1.84 4.53
C HIS A 57 -4.13 -1.56 3.07
N VAL A 58 -3.14 -2.29 2.55
CA VAL A 58 -2.61 -2.10 1.18
C VAL A 58 -3.71 -2.29 0.12
N TRP A 59 -4.63 -3.24 0.32
CA TRP A 59 -5.68 -3.49 -0.66
C TRP A 59 -6.64 -2.32 -0.85
N LEU A 60 -6.81 -1.44 0.15
CA LEU A 60 -7.62 -0.22 0.02
C LEU A 60 -6.91 0.82 -0.85
N VAL A 61 -5.59 0.91 -0.75
CA VAL A 61 -4.77 1.76 -1.62
C VAL A 61 -4.84 1.26 -3.05
N ASP A 62 -4.70 -0.05 -3.26
CA ASP A 62 -4.80 -0.69 -4.57
C ASP A 62 -6.17 -0.39 -5.22
N GLN A 63 -7.25 -0.50 -4.44
CA GLN A 63 -8.60 -0.15 -4.89
C GLN A 63 -8.73 1.35 -5.22
N ALA A 64 -8.21 2.24 -4.36
CA ALA A 64 -8.33 3.68 -4.54
C ALA A 64 -7.55 4.19 -5.76
N VAL A 65 -6.33 3.69 -5.96
CA VAL A 65 -5.41 4.17 -7.00
C VAL A 65 -5.60 3.46 -8.33
N PHE A 66 -5.77 2.13 -8.31
CA PHE A 66 -5.78 1.29 -9.52
C PHE A 66 -7.14 0.66 -9.81
N GLY A 67 -8.15 0.91 -8.98
CA GLY A 67 -9.50 0.37 -9.18
C GLY A 67 -9.63 -1.14 -8.94
N ALA A 68 -8.60 -1.78 -8.35
CA ALA A 68 -8.61 -3.22 -8.13
C ALA A 68 -9.67 -3.63 -7.10
N GLY A 69 -10.45 -4.66 -7.41
CA GLY A 69 -11.29 -5.32 -6.41
C GLY A 69 -10.43 -6.02 -5.34
N ARG A 70 -10.98 -6.19 -4.12
CA ARG A 70 -10.25 -6.76 -2.97
C ARG A 70 -9.52 -8.07 -3.28
N ALA A 71 -10.16 -8.98 -4.02
CA ALA A 71 -9.56 -10.28 -4.37
C ALA A 71 -8.31 -10.13 -5.25
N LEU A 72 -8.36 -9.23 -6.24
CA LEU A 72 -7.24 -8.94 -7.13
C LEU A 72 -6.10 -8.24 -6.36
N ALA A 73 -6.43 -7.23 -5.56
CA ALA A 73 -5.46 -6.54 -4.71
C ALA A 73 -4.74 -7.51 -3.76
N CYS A 74 -5.46 -8.47 -3.17
CA CYS A 74 -4.85 -9.52 -2.35
C CYS A 74 -3.88 -10.41 -3.13
N ARG A 75 -4.16 -10.69 -4.42
CA ARG A 75 -3.24 -11.43 -5.29
C ARG A 75 -1.99 -10.60 -5.62
N HIS A 76 -2.10 -9.29 -5.81
CA HIS A 76 -0.95 -8.41 -6.00
C HIS A 76 -0.04 -8.45 -4.75
N ILE A 77 -0.62 -8.31 -3.56
CA ILE A 77 0.12 -8.38 -2.28
C ILE A 77 0.80 -9.73 -2.11
N GLN A 78 0.10 -10.84 -2.41
CA GLN A 78 0.67 -12.18 -2.32
C GLN A 78 1.81 -12.39 -3.32
N THR A 79 1.68 -11.85 -4.53
CA THR A 79 2.72 -11.88 -5.56
C THR A 79 3.95 -11.09 -5.10
N ALA A 80 3.75 -9.88 -4.56
CA ALA A 80 4.81 -9.05 -4.03
C ALA A 80 5.57 -9.73 -2.88
N ALA A 81 4.83 -10.36 -1.95
CA ALA A 81 5.42 -11.13 -0.86
C ALA A 81 6.28 -12.29 -1.39
N ARG A 82 5.77 -13.04 -2.37
CA ARG A 82 6.52 -14.12 -3.03
C ARG A 82 7.80 -13.63 -3.70
N TRP A 83 7.73 -12.55 -4.48
CA TRP A 83 8.90 -12.02 -5.20
C TRP A 83 9.97 -11.46 -4.27
N THR A 84 9.57 -10.97 -3.10
CA THR A 84 10.50 -10.49 -2.07
C THR A 84 10.94 -11.57 -1.08
N GLY A 85 10.54 -12.84 -1.28
CA GLY A 85 10.84 -13.93 -0.35
C GLY A 85 10.22 -13.77 1.05
N CYS A 86 9.22 -12.89 1.19
CA CYS A 86 8.61 -12.57 2.47
C CYS A 86 7.43 -13.50 2.78
N VAL A 87 7.45 -14.12 3.96
CA VAL A 87 6.30 -14.90 4.46
C VAL A 87 5.34 -13.95 5.18
N LEU A 88 4.11 -13.83 4.67
CA LEU A 88 3.06 -13.05 5.32
C LEU A 88 2.61 -13.75 6.61
N LYS A 89 2.73 -13.06 7.75
CA LYS A 89 2.25 -13.57 9.05
C LYS A 89 0.73 -13.66 9.16
N HIS A 90 0.03 -12.90 8.32
CA HIS A 90 -1.43 -12.78 8.31
C HIS A 90 -1.94 -12.86 6.86
N SER A 91 -3.26 -12.91 6.69
CA SER A 91 -3.83 -12.90 5.34
C SER A 91 -3.43 -11.63 4.56
N PRO A 92 -3.32 -11.70 3.23
CA PRO A 92 -2.98 -10.54 2.40
C PRO A 92 -3.89 -9.33 2.66
N ALA A 93 -5.16 -9.57 3.00
CA ALA A 93 -6.13 -8.51 3.28
C ALA A 93 -5.89 -7.74 4.60
N ARG A 94 -5.01 -8.26 5.48
CA ARG A 94 -4.57 -7.59 6.72
C ARG A 94 -3.20 -6.91 6.56
N THR A 95 -2.59 -7.00 5.38
CA THR A 95 -1.30 -6.37 5.11
C THR A 95 -1.46 -4.87 5.07
N THR A 96 -0.56 -4.15 5.74
CA THR A 96 -0.65 -2.70 5.90
C THR A 96 0.42 -1.95 5.10
N VAL A 97 0.23 -0.64 4.92
CA VAL A 97 1.21 0.25 4.29
C VAL A 97 2.54 0.22 5.02
N GLY A 98 2.56 0.05 6.34
CA GLY A 98 3.80 -0.12 7.11
C GLY A 98 4.57 -1.41 6.76
N TRP A 99 3.88 -2.48 6.35
CA TRP A 99 4.57 -3.66 5.79
C TRP A 99 5.12 -3.36 4.39
N LEU A 100 4.37 -2.62 3.58
CA LEU A 100 4.72 -2.28 2.19
C LEU A 100 5.96 -1.37 2.13
N LEU A 101 6.02 -0.40 3.04
CA LEU A 101 7.06 0.63 3.13
C LEU A 101 8.09 0.33 4.24
N ASP A 102 8.25 -0.95 4.59
CA ASP A 102 9.23 -1.37 5.61
C ASP A 102 10.65 -1.04 5.14
N ASP A 103 11.29 -0.10 5.83
CA ASP A 103 12.61 0.45 5.49
C ASP A 103 13.69 -0.63 5.37
N ARG A 104 13.57 -1.73 6.14
CA ARG A 104 14.49 -2.88 6.08
C ARG A 104 14.47 -3.60 4.72
N THR A 105 13.48 -3.30 3.87
CA THR A 105 13.39 -3.83 2.51
C THR A 105 13.88 -2.86 1.45
N HIS A 106 14.30 -1.64 1.83
CA HIS A 106 14.76 -0.59 0.91
C HIS A 106 13.82 -0.38 -0.29
N GLY A 107 12.50 -0.46 -0.05
CA GLY A 107 11.48 -0.31 -1.09
C GLY A 107 11.20 -1.56 -1.94
N ALA A 108 11.87 -2.69 -1.70
CA ALA A 108 11.66 -3.91 -2.51
C ALA A 108 10.20 -4.39 -2.52
N ARG A 109 9.48 -4.29 -1.40
CA ARG A 109 8.06 -4.66 -1.32
C ARG A 109 7.16 -3.72 -2.09
N LEU A 110 7.43 -2.41 -2.03
CA LEU A 110 6.73 -1.41 -2.81
C LEU A 110 6.90 -1.67 -4.31
N LEU A 111 8.14 -1.85 -4.77
CA LEU A 111 8.46 -2.14 -6.17
C LEU A 111 7.82 -3.45 -6.63
N ALA A 112 7.90 -4.51 -5.83
CA ALA A 112 7.30 -5.80 -6.16
C ALA A 112 5.77 -5.71 -6.24
N TRP A 113 5.12 -4.91 -5.40
CA TRP A 113 3.68 -4.69 -5.48
C TRP A 113 3.27 -3.90 -6.72
N LEU A 114 3.99 -2.82 -7.05
CA LEU A 114 3.75 -2.04 -8.27
C LEU A 114 3.97 -2.88 -9.54
N ALA A 115 5.03 -3.69 -9.57
CA ALA A 115 5.27 -4.61 -10.68
C ALA A 115 4.19 -5.72 -10.76
N ALA A 116 3.66 -6.18 -9.63
CA ALA A 116 2.57 -7.16 -9.61
C ALA A 116 1.27 -6.57 -10.19
N ILE A 117 0.98 -5.30 -9.89
CA ILE A 117 -0.14 -4.55 -10.50
C ILE A 117 0.09 -4.40 -12.00
N ALA A 118 1.25 -3.90 -12.42
CA ALA A 118 1.57 -3.66 -13.83
C ALA A 118 1.43 -4.95 -14.66
N THR A 119 2.06 -6.04 -14.22
CA THR A 119 1.98 -7.35 -14.90
C THR A 119 0.58 -7.94 -14.88
N GLY A 120 -0.18 -7.76 -13.78
CA GLY A 120 -1.60 -8.14 -13.70
C GLY A 120 -2.50 -7.37 -14.67
N SER A 121 -2.08 -6.16 -15.08
CA SER A 121 -2.78 -5.28 -16.01
C SER A 121 -2.43 -5.54 -17.48
N GLY A 122 -1.55 -6.51 -17.75
CA GLY A 122 -1.09 -6.88 -19.10
C GLY A 122 0.17 -6.16 -19.56
N TRP A 123 0.77 -5.30 -18.74
CA TRP A 123 2.09 -4.73 -19.04
C TRP A 123 3.16 -5.82 -19.00
N LYS A 124 4.09 -5.77 -19.96
CA LYS A 124 5.23 -6.69 -20.04
C LYS A 124 6.51 -5.86 -20.13
N PRO A 125 7.55 -6.20 -19.34
CA PRO A 125 8.85 -5.59 -19.52
C PRO A 125 9.41 -5.98 -20.89
N GLU A 126 10.21 -5.09 -21.47
CA GLU A 126 11.01 -5.41 -22.64
C GLU A 126 11.99 -6.56 -22.28
N PRO A 127 12.16 -7.57 -23.15
CA PRO A 127 13.13 -8.62 -22.88
C PRO A 127 14.53 -8.03 -22.74
N PRO A 128 15.38 -8.59 -21.86
CA PRO A 128 16.76 -8.11 -21.72
C PRO A 128 17.49 -8.21 -23.05
N ASP A 129 18.22 -7.15 -23.43
CA ASP A 129 19.06 -7.16 -24.62
C ASP A 129 20.16 -8.21 -24.45
N PRO A 130 20.21 -9.26 -25.29
CA PRO A 130 21.21 -10.32 -25.16
C PRO A 130 22.66 -9.85 -25.41
N TYR A 131 22.87 -8.61 -25.87
CA TYR A 131 24.19 -8.09 -26.22
C TYR A 131 24.75 -7.06 -25.23
N HIS A 132 24.07 -6.78 -24.13
CA HIS A 132 24.55 -5.88 -23.07
C HIS A 132 24.49 -6.55 -21.70
N GLY A 133 25.52 -7.35 -21.39
CA GLY A 133 25.81 -7.94 -20.09
C GLY A 133 27.29 -7.83 -19.74
#